data_AF-A0A927SP95-F1
#
_entry.id   AF-A0A927SP95-F1
#
_cell.length_a   1.000
_cell.length_b   1.000
_cell.length_c   1.000
_cell.angle_alpha   90.00
_cell.angle_beta   90.00
_cell.angle_gamma   90.00
#
_symmetry.space_group_name_H-M   'P 1'
#
loop_
_entity.id
_entity.type
_entity.pdbx_description
1 polymer ?
#
loop_
_entity_poly.entity_id
_entity_poly.type
_entity_poly.pdbx_seq_one_letter_code
_entity_poly.pdbx_strand_id
1 'polypeptide(L)'
;MLKEITYVPQDKCPLDVLAEMGAESSDAWIYLHENAIKKLAKSADHHLPSCTGFIEMEWKETEKYPKTLLHYEDTATQWHKVLYINASDISFNYEPSDPKHIFFLKMAE
;
A
#
# COMPACT_ATOMS: atom_id res chain seq x y z
N MET A 1 13.83 -15.30 0.68
CA MET A 1 12.90 -14.18 0.38
C MET A 1 12.31 -14.39 -1.00
N LEU A 2 11.00 -14.60 -1.09
CA LEU A 2 10.24 -14.80 -2.32
C LEU A 2 9.80 -13.44 -2.87
N LYS A 3 9.83 -13.27 -4.20
CA LYS A 3 9.45 -12.01 -4.85
C LYS A 3 8.32 -12.26 -5.84
N GLU A 4 7.29 -11.44 -5.79
CA GLU A 4 6.12 -11.56 -6.65
C GLU A 4 5.67 -10.19 -7.15
N ILE A 5 5.27 -10.13 -8.42
CA ILE A 5 4.63 -8.97 -9.01
C ILE A 5 3.14 -9.26 -9.12
N THR A 6 2.34 -8.46 -8.44
CA THR A 6 0.88 -8.56 -8.42
C THR A 6 0.30 -7.46 -9.30
N TYR A 7 -0.38 -7.86 -10.37
CA TYR A 7 -1.07 -6.92 -11.25
C TYR A 7 -2.47 -6.63 -10.70
N VAL A 8 -2.67 -5.39 -10.24
CA VAL A 8 -3.95 -4.92 -9.72
C VAL A 8 -4.90 -4.65 -10.90
N PRO A 9 -6.06 -5.32 -10.99
CA PRO A 9 -7.05 -5.05 -12.02
C PRO A 9 -7.44 -3.56 -12.09
N GLN A 10 -7.72 -3.05 -13.29
CA GLN A 10 -7.96 -1.61 -13.51
C GLN A 10 -9.13 -1.05 -12.69
N ASP A 11 -10.14 -1.87 -12.44
CA ASP A 11 -11.34 -1.56 -11.65
C ASP A 11 -11.13 -1.69 -10.14
N LYS A 12 -10.03 -2.31 -9.70
CA LYS A 12 -9.79 -2.63 -8.28
C LYS A 12 -8.89 -1.62 -7.57
N CYS A 13 -9.10 -1.41 -6.26
CA CYS A 13 -8.18 -0.64 -5.43
C CYS A 13 -6.94 -1.47 -5.09
N PRO A 14 -5.71 -0.91 -5.15
CA PRO A 14 -4.50 -1.60 -4.67
C PRO A 14 -4.59 -2.07 -3.21
N LEU A 15 -5.26 -1.31 -2.34
CA LEU A 15 -5.41 -1.68 -0.92
C LEU A 15 -6.36 -2.87 -0.72
N ASP A 16 -7.39 -3.02 -1.57
CA ASP A 16 -8.28 -4.20 -1.54
C ASP A 16 -7.50 -5.48 -1.87
N VAL A 17 -6.54 -5.41 -2.80
CA VAL A 17 -5.67 -6.55 -3.12
C VAL A 17 -4.83 -6.94 -1.92
N LEU A 18 -4.29 -5.96 -1.17
CA LEU A 18 -3.56 -6.25 0.07
C LEU A 18 -4.46 -6.86 1.15
N ALA A 19 -5.70 -6.39 1.29
CA ALA A 19 -6.67 -6.97 2.21
C ALA A 19 -6.96 -8.45 1.87
N GLU A 20 -7.08 -8.77 0.58
CA GLU A 20 -7.32 -10.14 0.10
C GLU A 20 -6.12 -11.09 0.27
N MET A 21 -4.90 -10.58 0.23
CA MET A 21 -3.69 -11.36 0.50
C MET A 21 -3.64 -11.85 1.96
N GLY A 22 -4.35 -11.18 2.86
CA GLY A 22 -4.49 -11.58 4.25
C GLY A 22 -3.14 -11.81 4.92
N ALA A 23 -3.00 -12.95 5.61
CA ALA A 23 -1.84 -13.25 6.44
C ALA A 23 -0.50 -13.22 5.66
N GLU A 24 -0.50 -13.44 4.35
CA GLU A 24 0.73 -13.42 3.55
C GLU A 24 1.37 -12.02 3.53
N SER A 25 0.55 -10.96 3.57
CA SER A 25 1.07 -9.58 3.58
C SER A 25 1.65 -9.18 4.94
N SER A 26 1.36 -9.91 6.03
CA SER A 26 1.75 -9.52 7.39
C SER A 26 3.27 -9.58 7.65
N ASP A 27 3.98 -10.44 6.93
CA ASP A 27 5.44 -10.69 7.07
C ASP A 27 6.17 -10.42 5.74
N ALA A 28 5.74 -9.36 5.05
CA ALA A 28 6.22 -9.00 3.72
C ALA A 28 6.75 -7.57 3.64
N TRP A 29 7.62 -7.28 2.68
CA TRP A 29 7.79 -5.93 2.18
C TRP A 29 6.84 -5.68 1.02
N ILE A 30 6.19 -4.52 1.04
CA ILE A 30 5.24 -4.12 0.01
C ILE A 30 5.82 -2.92 -0.74
N TYR A 31 5.84 -3.01 -2.06
CA TYR A 31 6.21 -1.93 -2.96
C TYR A 31 5.04 -1.61 -3.88
N LEU A 32 4.64 -0.35 -3.91
CA LEU A 32 3.59 0.15 -4.79
C LEU A 32 4.23 0.89 -5.97
N HIS A 33 3.86 0.51 -7.19
CA HIS A 33 4.28 1.24 -8.39
C HIS A 33 3.63 2.64 -8.43
N GLU A 34 4.28 3.60 -9.08
CA GLU A 34 3.80 4.98 -9.20
C GLU A 34 2.37 5.08 -9.77
N ASN A 35 1.96 4.13 -10.63
CA ASN A 35 0.61 4.10 -11.18
C ASN A 35 -0.45 3.66 -10.14
N ALA A 36 -0.09 2.78 -9.20
CA ALA A 36 -0.92 2.38 -8.08
C ALA A 36 -1.04 3.52 -7.08
N ILE A 37 0.09 4.18 -6.75
CA ILE A 37 0.12 5.39 -5.92
C ILE A 37 -0.76 6.49 -6.53
N LYS A 38 -0.62 6.78 -7.83
CA LYS A 38 -1.45 7.77 -8.53
C LYS A 38 -2.94 7.42 -8.49
N LYS A 39 -3.31 6.13 -8.51
CA LYS A 39 -4.70 5.71 -8.35
C LYS A 39 -5.20 5.95 -6.92
N LEU A 40 -4.42 5.55 -5.92
CA LEU A 40 -4.74 5.77 -4.50
C LEU A 40 -4.90 7.25 -4.18
N ALA A 41 -3.94 8.08 -4.61
CA ALA A 41 -3.93 9.53 -4.40
C ALA A 41 -5.20 10.24 -4.89
N LYS A 42 -5.83 9.75 -5.97
CA LYS A 42 -7.08 10.32 -6.51
C LYS A 42 -8.29 10.06 -5.62
N SER A 43 -8.21 9.07 -4.73
CA SER A 43 -9.31 8.63 -3.87
C SER A 43 -9.10 8.97 -2.40
N ALA A 44 -7.88 9.36 -2.00
CA ALA A 44 -7.57 9.70 -0.62
C ALA A 44 -8.30 10.99 -0.20
N ASP A 45 -8.83 11.00 1.03
CA ASP A 45 -9.44 12.20 1.63
C ASP A 45 -8.38 13.24 1.99
N HIS A 46 -7.20 12.77 2.41
CA HIS A 46 -6.06 13.60 2.74
C HIS A 46 -4.78 13.04 2.12
N HIS A 47 -3.95 13.95 1.60
CA HIS A 47 -2.63 13.66 1.04
C HIS A 47 -1.65 14.65 1.63
N LEU A 48 -0.87 14.21 2.60
CA LEU A 48 0.02 15.06 3.37
C LEU A 48 1.47 14.71 3.05
N PRO A 49 2.24 15.61 2.42
CA PRO A 49 3.68 15.44 2.37
C PRO A 49 4.20 15.54 3.81
N SER A 50 4.78 14.45 4.32
CA SER A 50 5.39 14.47 5.64
C SER A 50 6.77 15.14 5.56
N CYS A 51 7.14 15.90 6.59
CA CYS A 51 8.44 16.56 6.69
C CYS A 51 9.63 15.58 6.82
N THR A 52 9.40 14.27 6.77
CA THR A 52 10.35 13.22 7.19
C THR A 52 10.62 12.12 6.14
N GLY A 53 10.50 12.41 4.85
CA GLY A 53 10.92 11.49 3.77
C GLY A 53 9.91 10.38 3.44
N PHE A 54 8.67 10.52 3.93
CA PHE A 54 7.55 9.67 3.55
C PHE A 54 6.34 10.54 3.19
N ILE A 55 5.36 9.93 2.54
CA ILE A 55 4.07 10.56 2.24
C ILE A 55 2.99 9.79 3.00
N GLU A 56 2.01 10.53 3.51
CA GLU A 56 0.83 9.99 4.18
C GLU A 56 -0.42 10.17 3.30
N MET A 57 -1.19 9.10 3.17
CA MET A 57 -2.54 9.11 2.62
C MET A 57 -3.53 8.60 3.65
N GLU A 58 -4.64 9.33 3.84
CA GLU A 58 -5.73 8.94 4.74
C GLU A 58 -7.04 8.79 3.96
N TRP A 59 -7.77 7.73 4.28
CA TRP A 59 -9.17 7.51 3.93
C TRP A 59 -10.01 7.42 5.21
N LYS A 60 -11.10 8.16 5.27
CA LYS A 60 -12.05 8.11 6.37
C LYS A 60 -12.87 6.83 6.32
N GLU A 61 -13.32 6.40 7.48
CA GLU A 61 -14.23 5.26 7.60
C GLU A 61 -15.55 5.52 6.84
N THR A 62 -16.03 4.48 6.16
CA THR A 62 -17.32 4.46 5.47
C THR A 62 -18.09 3.20 5.88
N GLU A 63 -19.37 3.09 5.49
CA GLU A 63 -20.14 1.86 5.72
C GLU A 63 -19.52 0.61 5.08
N LYS A 64 -18.69 0.78 4.04
CA LYS A 64 -18.10 -0.32 3.26
C LYS A 64 -16.65 -0.61 3.61
N TYR A 65 -15.91 0.39 4.07
CA TYR A 65 -14.46 0.32 4.23
C TYR A 65 -14.03 0.97 5.54
N PRO A 66 -13.08 0.36 6.27
CA PRO A 66 -12.58 0.93 7.50
C PRO A 66 -11.76 2.20 7.22
N LYS A 67 -11.54 2.99 8.28
CA LYS A 67 -10.52 4.04 8.25
C LYS A 67 -9.18 3.43 7.85
N THR A 68 -8.51 4.05 6.90
CA THR A 68 -7.21 3.57 6.39
C THR A 68 -6.18 4.69 6.38
N LEU A 69 -5.00 4.41 6.91
CA LEU A 69 -3.82 5.28 6.85
C LEU A 69 -2.69 4.54 6.15
N LEU A 70 -2.05 5.14 5.15
CA LEU A 70 -0.94 4.57 4.40
C LEU A 70 0.26 5.51 4.47
N HIS A 71 1.42 4.99 4.87
CA HIS A 71 2.72 5.65 4.74
C HIS A 71 3.61 4.93 3.76
N TYR A 72 4.22 5.69 2.84
CA TYR A 72 5.20 5.16 1.90
C TYR A 72 6.37 6.11 1.69
N GLU A 73 7.52 5.58 1.28
CA GLU A 73 8.73 6.38 1.04
C GLU A 73 8.54 7.38 -0.11
N ASP A 74 8.91 8.63 0.15
CA ASP A 74 8.97 9.67 -0.88
C ASP A 74 10.29 9.53 -1.65
N THR A 75 10.26 8.76 -2.73
CA THR A 75 11.43 8.50 -3.57
C THR A 75 11.19 9.01 -4.98
N ALA A 76 12.27 9.38 -5.67
CA ALA A 76 12.22 9.71 -7.10
C ALA A 76 12.09 8.46 -8.02
N THR A 77 11.98 7.25 -7.43
CA THR A 77 11.85 6.01 -8.20
C THR A 77 10.38 5.70 -8.48
N GLN A 78 10.13 4.79 -9.43
CA GLN A 78 8.77 4.36 -9.75
C GLN A 78 8.16 3.40 -8.72
N TRP A 79 8.93 2.91 -7.75
CA TRP A 79 8.46 1.93 -6.77
C TRP A 79 8.62 2.50 -5.37
N HIS A 80 7.50 2.65 -4.68
CA HIS A 80 7.44 3.25 -3.37
C HIS A 80 7.29 2.15 -2.32
N LYS A 81 8.24 2.05 -1.40
CA LYS A 81 8.15 1.11 -0.29
C LYS A 81 7.06 1.58 0.66
N VAL A 82 6.14 0.68 1.01
CA VAL A 82 5.16 0.92 2.06
C VAL A 82 5.83 0.67 3.40
N LEU A 83 5.78 1.69 4.26
CA LEU A 83 6.38 1.66 5.59
C LEU A 83 5.36 1.21 6.63
N TYR A 84 4.12 1.63 6.46
CA TYR A 84 3.06 1.42 7.44
C TYR A 84 1.67 1.49 6.78
N ILE A 85 0.77 0.61 7.22
CA ILE A 85 -0.67 0.69 6.95
C ILE A 85 -1.43 0.50 8.26
N ASN A 86 -2.36 1.41 8.56
CA ASN A 86 -3.35 1.21 9.61
C ASN A 86 -4.73 1.03 9.00
N ALA A 87 -5.18 -0.22 8.91
CA ALA A 87 -6.52 -0.58 8.51
C ALA A 87 -6.89 -1.92 9.17
N SER A 88 -8.14 -2.08 9.61
CA SER A 88 -8.55 -3.29 10.34
C SER A 88 -8.68 -4.53 9.46
N ASP A 89 -8.73 -4.36 8.15
CA ASP A 89 -8.92 -5.39 7.14
C ASP A 89 -7.62 -5.76 6.38
N ILE A 90 -6.52 -5.05 6.62
CA ILE A 90 -5.21 -5.33 6.03
C ILE A 90 -4.29 -5.90 7.10
N SER A 91 -3.65 -7.04 6.80
CA SER A 91 -2.79 -7.73 7.78
C SER A 91 -1.39 -7.12 7.91
N PHE A 92 -0.94 -6.34 6.91
CA PHE A 92 0.30 -5.57 6.99
C PHE A 92 0.09 -4.35 7.88
N ASN A 93 0.90 -4.22 8.94
CA ASN A 93 0.90 -3.04 9.80
C ASN A 93 2.17 -2.22 9.60
N TYR A 94 3.34 -2.82 9.82
CA TYR A 94 4.65 -2.19 9.65
C TYR A 94 5.56 -3.11 8.85
N GLU A 95 6.56 -2.53 8.19
CA GLU A 95 7.59 -3.32 7.53
C GLU A 95 8.37 -4.21 8.52
N PRO A 96 8.48 -5.52 8.28
CA PRO A 96 9.32 -6.39 9.10
C PRO A 96 10.81 -6.19 8.77
N SER A 97 11.68 -6.48 9.74
CA SER A 97 13.14 -6.43 9.54
C SER A 97 13.67 -7.58 8.66
N ASP A 98 13.00 -8.73 8.68
CA ASP A 98 13.37 -9.93 7.92
C ASP A 98 12.13 -10.58 7.28
N PRO A 99 11.60 -10.01 6.17
CA PRO A 99 10.40 -10.54 5.54
C PRO A 99 10.67 -11.85 4.81
N LYS A 100 9.65 -12.72 4.78
CA LYS A 100 9.67 -13.90 3.90
C LYS A 100 9.35 -13.54 2.45
N HIS A 101 8.50 -12.53 2.24
CA HIS A 101 7.97 -12.14 0.94
C HIS A 101 8.29 -10.68 0.59
N ILE A 102 8.44 -10.39 -0.70
CA ILE A 102 8.36 -9.04 -1.25
C ILE A 102 7.27 -9.05 -2.32
N PHE A 103 6.28 -8.18 -2.14
CA PHE A 103 5.20 -7.97 -3.09
C PHE A 103 5.35 -6.64 -3.80
N PHE A 104 5.28 -6.69 -5.13
CA PHE A 104 5.31 -5.52 -6.01
C PHE A 104 3.94 -5.35 -6.66
N LEU A 105 3.15 -4.37 -6.20
CA LEU A 105 1.82 -4.12 -6.75
C LEU A 105 1.87 -3.02 -7.81
N LYS A 106 1.40 -3.34 -9.01
CA LYS A 106 1.29 -2.41 -10.15
C LYS A 106 -0.10 -2.51 -10.75
N MET A 107 -0.69 -1.39 -11.18
CA MET A 107 -1.94 -1.45 -11.96
C MET A 107 -1.72 -2.17 -13.29
N ALA A 108 -2.65 -3.03 -13.69
CA ALA A 108 -2.68 -3.63 -15.02
C ALA A 108 -2.82 -2.55 -16.11
N GLU A 109 -2.05 -2.70 -17.19
CA GLU A 109 -2.04 -1.79 -18.35
C GLU A 109 -3.16 -2.12 -19.35
#